data_AF-A0A843JT35-F1
#
_entry.id   AF-A0A843JT35-F1
#
_cell.length_a   1.000
_cell.length_b   1.000
_cell.length_c   1.000
_cell.angle_alpha   90.00
_cell.angle_beta   90.00
_cell.angle_gamma   90.00
#
_symmetry.space_group_name_H-M   'P 1'
#
loop_
_entity.id
_entity.type
_entity.pdbx_description
1 polymer ?
#
loop_
_entity_poly.entity_id
_entity_poly.type
_entity_poly.pdbx_seq_one_letter_code
_entity_poly.pdbx_strand_id
1 'polypeptide(L)'
;MERIPLGCSNFDSLLGGGIEKGSVTLIYGEAGAGKTNVCLQLARNVAIGGDKVAYIDSEGLSSERLSQVFKGHEESIKNLLVFEVH
;
A
#
# COMPACT_ATOMS: atom_id res chain seq x y z
N MET A 1 5.57 -18.09 -7.75
CA MET A 1 5.34 -16.67 -8.12
C MET A 1 5.56 -15.82 -6.89
N GLU A 2 6.30 -14.72 -7.03
CA GLU A 2 6.68 -13.85 -5.92
C GLU A 2 5.47 -13.05 -5.41
N ARG A 3 5.30 -12.96 -4.08
CA ARG A 3 4.19 -12.25 -3.42
C ARG A 3 4.73 -11.23 -2.43
N ILE A 4 4.03 -10.11 -2.31
CA ILE A 4 4.35 -9.04 -1.38
C ILE A 4 3.37 -9.12 -0.21
N PRO A 5 3.83 -9.45 1.00
CA PRO A 5 2.97 -9.49 2.17
C PRO A 5 2.50 -8.09 2.57
N LEU A 6 1.27 -7.99 3.04
CA LEU A 6 0.67 -6.80 3.62
C LEU A 6 1.11 -6.60 5.08
N GLY A 7 1.65 -7.64 5.73
CA GLY A 7 2.08 -7.58 7.13
C GLY A 7 0.94 -7.87 8.11
N CYS A 8 -0.17 -8.42 7.62
CA CYS A 8 -1.30 -8.89 8.41
C CYS A 8 -1.46 -10.39 8.15
N SER A 9 -1.07 -11.22 9.11
CA SER A 9 -0.98 -12.68 8.93
C SER A 9 -2.26 -13.33 8.41
N ASN A 10 -3.42 -12.92 8.92
CA ASN A 10 -4.72 -13.44 8.49
C ASN A 10 -5.04 -13.03 7.05
N PHE A 11 -4.70 -11.79 6.67
CA PHE A 11 -4.97 -11.29 5.34
C PHE A 11 -4.00 -11.86 4.30
N ASP A 12 -2.72 -11.95 4.67
CA ASP A 12 -1.70 -12.59 3.83
C ASP A 12 -2.05 -14.06 3.61
N SER A 13 -2.51 -14.78 4.64
CA SER A 13 -2.98 -16.16 4.49
C SER A 13 -4.18 -16.28 3.54
N LEU A 14 -5.15 -15.36 3.62
CA LEU A 14 -6.29 -15.30 2.70
C LEU A 14 -5.86 -15.12 1.24
N LEU A 15 -4.78 -14.37 1.01
CA LEU A 15 -4.22 -14.09 -0.32
C LEU A 15 -3.14 -15.12 -0.76
N GLY A 16 -2.89 -16.16 0.02
CA GLY A 16 -1.86 -17.17 -0.27
C GLY A 16 -0.43 -16.65 -0.14
N GLY A 17 -0.19 -15.72 0.79
CA GLY A 17 1.11 -15.12 1.11
C GLY A 17 1.24 -13.63 0.78
N GLY A 18 0.17 -12.99 0.28
CA GLY A 18 0.15 -11.57 -0.05
C GLY A 18 -0.22 -11.29 -1.51
N ILE A 19 0.06 -10.07 -1.97
CA ILE A 19 -0.30 -9.62 -3.33
C ILE A 19 0.69 -10.17 -4.35
N GLU A 20 0.19 -10.79 -5.43
CA GLU A 20 1.00 -11.42 -6.47
C GLU A 20 1.65 -10.40 -7.42
N LYS A 21 2.99 -10.46 -7.53
CA LYS A 21 3.74 -9.61 -8.48
C LYS A 21 3.45 -10.01 -9.93
N GLY A 22 3.47 -9.03 -10.83
CA GLY A 22 3.22 -9.23 -12.26
C GLY A 22 1.74 -9.42 -12.62
N SER A 23 0.84 -9.15 -11.67
CA SER A 23 -0.61 -9.25 -11.83
C SER A 23 -1.32 -7.95 -11.47
N VAL A 24 -2.58 -7.83 -11.85
CA VAL A 24 -3.47 -6.75 -11.39
C VAL A 24 -4.42 -7.33 -10.35
N THR A 25 -4.42 -6.75 -9.15
CA THR A 25 -5.34 -7.11 -8.07
C THR A 25 -6.36 -5.98 -7.86
N LEU A 26 -7.65 -6.29 -7.99
CA LEU A 26 -8.74 -5.34 -7.72
C LEU A 26 -9.26 -5.51 -6.29
N ILE A 27 -9.22 -4.43 -5.51
CA ILE A 27 -9.85 -4.36 -4.19
C ILE A 27 -11.07 -3.45 -4.29
N TYR A 28 -12.26 -3.99 -4.06
CA TYR A 28 -13.53 -3.27 -4.15
C TYR A 28 -14.35 -3.40 -2.86
N GLY A 29 -15.27 -2.46 -2.65
CA GLY A 29 -16.13 -2.41 -1.47
C GLY A 29 -16.60 -0.99 -1.16
N GLU A 30 -17.49 -0.86 -0.18
CA GLU A 30 -18.07 0.43 0.24
C GLU A 30 -17.02 1.39 0.84
N ALA A 31 -17.40 2.66 0.97
CA ALA A 31 -16.59 3.64 1.69
C ALA A 31 -16.31 3.13 3.13
N GLY A 32 -15.07 3.27 3.60
CA GLY A 32 -14.68 2.74 4.91
C GLY A 32 -14.35 1.24 4.96
N ALA A 33 -14.52 0.47 3.87
CA ALA A 33 -14.16 -0.96 3.83
C ALA A 33 -12.65 -1.26 3.93
N GLY A 34 -11.80 -0.23 4.02
CA GLY A 34 -10.36 -0.37 4.22
C GLY A 34 -9.50 -0.39 2.94
N LYS A 35 -10.09 -0.23 1.75
CA LYS A 35 -9.40 -0.25 0.45
C LYS A 35 -8.10 0.58 0.43
N THR A 36 -8.21 1.87 0.76
CA THR A 36 -7.07 2.80 0.83
C THR A 36 -6.02 2.35 1.85
N ASN A 37 -6.45 1.78 2.99
CA ASN A 37 -5.49 1.25 3.97
C ASN A 37 -4.71 0.06 3.42
N VAL A 38 -5.34 -0.83 2.66
CA VAL A 38 -4.63 -1.95 2.02
C VAL A 38 -3.60 -1.43 1.02
N CYS A 39 -3.98 -0.48 0.16
CA CYS A 39 -3.06 0.15 -0.79
C CYS A 39 -1.87 0.82 -0.08
N LEU A 40 -2.13 1.56 1.01
CA LEU A 40 -1.08 2.22 1.78
C LEU A 40 -0.15 1.24 2.50
N GLN A 41 -0.67 0.15 3.06
CA GLN A 41 0.16 -0.89 3.70
C GLN A 41 1.05 -1.59 2.67
N LEU A 42 0.50 -1.91 1.50
CA LEU A 42 1.29 -2.47 0.41
C LEU A 42 2.39 -1.50 -0.03
N ALA A 43 2.04 -0.23 -0.27
CA ALA A 43 2.99 0.81 -0.65
C ALA A 43 4.11 0.98 0.39
N ARG A 44 3.75 1.01 1.68
CA ARG A 44 4.70 1.06 2.79
C ARG A 44 5.67 -0.11 2.78
N ASN A 45 5.17 -1.34 2.64
CA ASN A 45 6.02 -2.53 2.71
C ASN A 45 6.99 -2.60 1.52
N VAL A 46 6.54 -2.21 0.32
CA VAL A 46 7.41 -2.10 -0.87
C VAL A 46 8.46 -1.00 -0.66
N ALA A 47 8.05 0.17 -0.19
CA ALA A 47 8.95 1.30 0.07
C ALA A 47 10.01 0.99 1.14
N ILE A 48 9.64 0.27 2.21
CA ILE A 48 10.57 -0.21 3.25
C ILE A 48 11.55 -1.24 2.69
N GLY A 49 11.11 -2.08 1.76
CA GLY A 49 11.97 -3.01 1.03
C GLY A 49 13.01 -2.34 0.14
N GLY A 50 12.91 -1.02 -0.07
CA GLY A 50 13.82 -0.23 -0.90
C GLY A 50 13.33 -0.01 -2.34
N ASP A 51 12.21 -0.61 -2.71
CA ASP A 51 11.60 -0.48 -4.02
C ASP A 51 10.74 0.78 -4.12
N LYS A 52 10.61 1.33 -5.34
CA LYS A 52 9.78 2.51 -5.60
C LYS A 52 8.31 2.16 -5.80
N VAL A 53 7.44 3.04 -5.35
CA VAL A 53 5.98 2.92 -5.51
C VAL A 53 5.43 4.17 -6.18
N ALA A 54 4.66 3.99 -7.25
CA ALA A 54 3.79 5.02 -7.77
C ALA A 54 2.41 4.87 -7.11
N TYR A 55 2.01 5.85 -6.29
CA TYR A 55 0.71 5.88 -5.63
C TYR A 55 -0.15 6.93 -6.33
N ILE A 56 -1.12 6.47 -7.11
CA ILE A 56 -2.04 7.35 -7.82
C ILE A 56 -3.27 7.55 -6.94
N ASP A 57 -3.51 8.78 -6.56
CA ASP A 57 -4.60 9.20 -5.70
C ASP A 57 -5.61 10.03 -6.50
N SER A 58 -6.89 9.70 -6.32
CA SER A 58 -8.02 10.34 -7.01
C SER A 58 -8.99 11.04 -6.06
N GLU A 59 -8.83 10.88 -4.74
CA GLU A 59 -9.81 11.38 -3.74
C GLU A 59 -9.16 12.26 -2.65
N GLY A 60 -7.83 12.39 -2.65
CA GLY A 60 -7.09 13.21 -1.67
C GLY A 60 -6.52 12.36 -0.53
N LEU A 61 -5.25 12.00 -0.64
CA LEU A 61 -4.50 11.28 0.36
C LEU A 61 -4.01 12.24 1.46
N SER A 62 -4.47 12.02 2.69
CA SER A 62 -4.00 12.77 3.86
C SER A 62 -2.51 12.50 4.16
N SER A 63 -1.75 13.58 4.32
CA SER A 63 -0.34 13.54 4.75
C SER A 63 -0.19 13.03 6.18
N GLU A 64 -1.17 13.30 7.06
CA GLU A 64 -1.22 12.74 8.41
C GLU A 64 -1.38 11.22 8.36
N ARG A 65 -2.26 10.71 7.48
CA ARG A 65 -2.45 9.27 7.33
C ARG A 65 -1.18 8.60 6.80
N LEU A 66 -0.53 9.23 5.83
CA LEU A 66 0.75 8.76 5.31
C LEU A 66 1.80 8.69 6.44
N SER A 67 1.93 9.75 7.22
CA SER A 67 2.86 9.81 8.36
C SER A 67 2.56 8.74 9.42
N GLN A 68 1.29 8.48 9.71
CA GLN A 68 0.88 7.41 10.64
C GLN A 68 1.26 6.02 10.13
N VAL A 69 1.02 5.75 8.85
CA VAL A 69 1.30 4.44 8.24
C VAL A 69 2.82 4.21 8.19
N PHE A 70 3.60 5.24 7.88
CA PHE A 70 5.06 5.15 7.75
C PHE A 70 5.83 5.39 9.06
N LYS A 71 5.15 5.52 10.20
CA LYS A 71 5.80 5.76 11.50
C LYS A 71 6.92 4.74 11.78
N GLY A 72 8.10 5.24 12.12
CA GLY A 72 9.32 4.45 12.35
C GLY A 72 10.09 4.06 11.07
N HIS A 73 9.58 4.46 9.90
CA HIS A 73 10.18 4.24 8.58
C HIS A 73 10.02 5.47 7.68
N GLU A 74 10.13 6.65 8.27
CA GLU A 74 9.92 7.94 7.60
C GLU A 74 10.88 8.11 6.40
N GLU A 75 12.11 7.61 6.53
CA GLU A 75 13.11 7.57 5.45
C GLU A 75 12.63 6.83 4.19
N SER A 76 11.74 5.85 4.33
CA SER A 76 11.22 5.09 3.20
C SER A 76 10.18 5.86 2.40
N ILE A 77 9.63 6.96 2.92
CA ILE A 77 8.67 7.81 2.19
C ILE A 77 9.29 8.35 0.90
N LYS A 78 10.62 8.54 0.83
CA LYS A 78 11.32 8.96 -0.41
C LYS A 78 11.15 8.00 -1.59
N ASN A 79 10.73 6.76 -1.32
CA ASN A 79 10.44 5.76 -2.35
C ASN A 79 8.99 5.84 -2.86
N LEU A 80 8.16 6.69 -2.28
CA LEU A 80 6.76 6.88 -2.67
C LEU A 80 6.62 8.12 -3.57
N LEU A 81 6.18 7.90 -4.81
CA LEU A 81 5.83 8.94 -5.78
C LEU A 81 4.30 9.06 -5.78
N VAL A 82 3.77 10.12 -5.18
CA VAL A 82 2.33 10.38 -5.11
C VAL A 82 1.90 11.23 -6.31
N PHE A 83 0.89 10.77 -7.04
CA PHE A 83 0.30 11.47 -8.17
C PHE A 83 -1.16 11.76 -7.84
N GLU A 84 -1.54 13.04 -7.86
CA GLU A 84 -2.94 13.45 -7.70
C GLU A 84 -3.57 13.62 -9.09
N VAL A 85 -4.74 13.01 -9.28
CA VAL A 85 -5.52 13.14 -10.50
C VAL A 85 -6.57 14.22 -10.28
N HIS A 86 -6.25 15.45 -10.69
CA HIS A 86 -7.19 16.58 -10.76
C HIS A 86 -7.79 16.71 -12.16
#